data_AF-A0A3C0FET3-F1
#
_entry.id   AF-A0A3C0FET3-F1
#
_cell.length_a   1.000
_cell.length_b   1.000
_cell.length_c   1.000
_cell.angle_alpha   90.00
_cell.angle_beta   90.00
_cell.angle_gamma   90.00
#
_symmetry.space_group_name_H-M   'P 1'
#
loop_
_entity.id
_entity.type
_entity.pdbx_description
1 polymer ?
#
loop_
_entity_poly.entity_id
_entity_poly.type
_entity_poly.pdbx_seq_one_letter_code
_entity_poly.pdbx_strand_id
1 'polypeptide(L)'
;MLRNCHKCYQVFSTPGGEVCPSCQQKARDDFELVRAYLQGQPAAGIEELHRETGVPTEDILEFIRQGRLKSQSVQVHCQICRAPIPAGLACDECRKRLRRVPAGERVYSMEPSTGEKPRKL
;
A
#
# COMPACT_ATOMS: atom_id res chain seq x y z
N MET A 1 23.40 -10.60 3.43
CA MET A 1 24.02 -9.34 2.97
C MET A 1 23.77 -8.27 4.02
N LEU A 2 24.70 -7.34 4.23
CA LEU A 2 24.44 -6.17 5.10
C LEU A 2 23.65 -5.13 4.31
N ARG A 3 22.65 -4.51 4.95
CA ARG A 3 21.82 -3.42 4.40
C ARG A 3 21.49 -2.40 5.48
N ASN A 4 21.10 -1.20 5.08
CA ASN A 4 20.57 -0.18 5.99
C ASN A 4 19.05 -0.29 6.05
N CYS A 5 18.49 -0.20 7.26
CA CYS A 5 17.05 -0.17 7.47
C CYS A 5 16.45 1.13 6.93
N HIS A 6 15.40 1.07 6.11
CA HIS A 6 14.78 2.29 5.57
C HIS A 6 14.01 3.15 6.61
N LYS A 7 13.69 2.59 7.79
CA LYS A 7 12.93 3.26 8.86
C LYS A 7 13.86 3.92 9.88
N CYS A 8 14.91 3.20 10.33
CA CYS A 8 15.81 3.68 11.39
C CYS A 8 17.26 3.89 10.94
N TYR A 9 17.58 3.62 9.67
CA TYR A 9 18.91 3.75 9.06
C TYR A 9 20.03 2.89 9.68
N GLN A 10 19.71 2.02 10.64
CA GLN A 10 20.70 1.09 11.22
C GLN A 10 21.09 -0.02 10.23
N VAL A 11 22.36 -0.40 10.26
CA VAL A 11 22.91 -1.52 9.49
C VAL A 11 22.44 -2.83 10.10
N PHE A 12 21.94 -3.76 9.28
CA PHE A 12 21.54 -5.08 9.72
C PHE A 12 21.83 -6.14 8.64
N SER A 13 21.98 -7.39 9.06
CA SER A 13 22.13 -8.53 8.15
C SER A 13 20.75 -9.08 7.78
N THR A 14 20.52 -9.30 6.49
CA THR A 14 19.25 -9.84 5.98
C THR A 14 19.44 -10.67 4.71
N PRO A 15 18.62 -11.72 4.50
CA PRO A 15 18.57 -12.46 3.25
C PRO A 15 17.78 -11.73 2.15
N GLY A 16 16.91 -10.76 2.47
CA GLY A 16 16.04 -10.13 1.46
C GLY A 16 15.06 -9.05 1.92
N GLY A 17 15.27 -8.41 3.07
CA GLY A 17 14.38 -7.35 3.59
C GLY A 17 15.00 -5.94 3.58
N GLU A 18 14.15 -4.92 3.62
CA GLU A 18 14.55 -3.50 3.68
C GLU A 18 14.40 -2.89 5.09
N VAL A 19 13.79 -3.65 6.00
CA VAL A 19 13.48 -3.24 7.38
C VAL A 19 14.16 -4.17 8.36
N CYS A 20 14.83 -3.63 9.37
CA CYS A 20 15.48 -4.44 10.40
C CYS A 20 14.45 -5.18 11.28
N PRO A 21 14.83 -6.28 11.95
CA PRO A 21 13.93 -7.05 12.80
C PRO A 21 13.24 -6.22 13.90
N SER A 22 13.95 -5.24 14.46
CA SER A 22 13.41 -4.35 15.49
C SER A 22 12.28 -3.46 14.94
N CYS A 23 12.49 -2.80 13.79
CA CYS A 23 11.44 -2.02 13.15
C CYS A 23 10.27 -2.89 12.66
N GLN A 24 10.53 -4.12 12.23
CA GLN A 24 9.45 -5.07 11.91
C GLN A 24 8.64 -5.45 13.14
N GLN A 25 9.28 -5.68 14.28
CA GLN A 25 8.59 -5.96 15.55
C GLN A 25 7.75 -4.75 15.97
N LYS A 26 8.34 -3.55 15.96
CA LYS A 26 7.61 -2.32 16.27
C LYS A 26 6.37 -2.15 15.38
N ALA A 27 6.48 -2.41 14.07
CA ALA A 27 5.34 -2.33 13.17
C ALA A 27 4.24 -3.38 13.46
N ARG A 28 4.60 -4.54 14.03
CA ARG A 28 3.61 -5.53 14.53
C ARG A 28 2.92 -5.01 15.78
N ASP A 29 3.68 -4.48 16.73
CA ASP A 29 3.16 -3.96 18.00
C ASP A 29 2.23 -2.75 17.75
N ASP A 30 2.66 -1.81 16.91
CA ASP A 30 1.87 -0.65 16.47
C ASP A 30 0.55 -1.10 15.81
N PHE A 31 0.61 -2.14 14.96
CA PHE A 31 -0.58 -2.70 14.32
C PHE A 31 -1.57 -3.29 15.34
N GLU A 32 -1.07 -4.02 16.34
CA GLU A 32 -1.90 -4.61 17.39
C GLU A 32 -2.56 -3.53 18.26
N LEU A 33 -1.83 -2.47 18.61
CA LEU A 33 -2.38 -1.32 19.36
C LEU A 33 -3.54 -0.67 18.63
N VAL A 34 -3.35 -0.32 17.35
CA VAL A 34 -4.39 0.33 16.53
C VAL A 34 -5.58 -0.61 16.33
N ARG A 35 -5.33 -1.91 16.12
CA ARG A 35 -6.39 -2.92 16.00
C ARG A 35 -7.22 -3.00 17.27
N ALA A 36 -6.58 -3.07 18.43
CA ALA A 36 -7.25 -3.17 19.72
C ALA A 36 -8.12 -1.93 19.99
N TYR A 37 -7.60 -0.73 19.67
CA TYR A 37 -8.37 0.51 19.80
C TYR A 37 -9.61 0.50 18.88
N LEU A 38 -9.45 0.12 17.61
CA LEU A 38 -10.56 0.05 16.64
C LEU A 38 -11.63 -0.99 17.00
N GLN A 39 -11.30 -2.02 17.80
CA GLN A 39 -12.30 -2.97 18.29
C GLN A 39 -13.25 -2.32 19.31
N GLY A 40 -12.75 -1.40 20.15
CA GLY A 40 -13.58 -0.64 21.09
C GLY A 40 -14.24 0.59 20.46
N GLN A 41 -13.54 1.25 19.53
CA GLN A 41 -13.99 2.48 18.87
C GLN A 41 -13.84 2.38 17.34
N PRO A 42 -14.80 1.75 16.64
CA PRO A 42 -14.70 1.50 15.20
C PRO A 42 -14.81 2.78 14.34
N ALA A 43 -15.34 3.87 14.91
CA ALA A 43 -15.48 5.17 14.26
C ALA A 43 -14.26 6.09 14.43
N ALA A 44 -13.20 5.63 15.11
CA ALA A 44 -12.02 6.44 15.36
C ALA A 44 -11.32 6.89 14.06
N GLY A 45 -11.07 8.20 13.96
CA GLY A 45 -10.36 8.81 12.84
C GLY A 45 -8.84 8.66 12.95
N ILE A 46 -8.10 8.95 11.87
CA ILE A 46 -6.62 8.84 11.86
C ILE A 46 -5.96 9.68 12.95
N GLU A 47 -6.42 10.92 13.12
CA GLU A 47 -5.88 11.85 14.13
C GLU A 47 -6.11 11.35 15.56
N GLU A 48 -7.27 10.74 15.81
CA GLU A 48 -7.59 10.16 17.11
C GLU A 48 -6.74 8.92 17.39
N LEU A 49 -6.64 8.02 16.40
CA LEU A 49 -5.78 6.84 16.50
C LEU A 49 -4.33 7.25 16.78
N HIS A 50 -3.81 8.28 16.12
CA HIS A 50 -2.48 8.79 16.39
C HIS A 50 -2.32 9.28 17.83
N ARG A 51 -3.28 10.09 18.33
CA ARG A 51 -3.22 10.61 19.70
C ARG A 51 -3.29 9.52 20.76
N GLU A 52 -4.16 8.53 20.57
CA GLU A 52 -4.43 7.50 21.59
C GLU A 52 -3.41 6.36 21.55
N THR A 53 -2.96 5.96 20.35
CA THR A 53 -2.02 4.83 20.19
C THR A 53 -0.56 5.26 20.09
N GLY A 54 -0.29 6.53 19.81
CA GLY A 54 1.05 7.05 19.54
C GLY A 54 1.64 6.59 18.20
N VAL A 55 0.90 5.82 17.41
CA VAL A 55 1.36 5.32 16.11
C VAL A 55 1.31 6.45 15.07
N PRO A 56 2.33 6.60 14.21
CA PRO A 56 2.33 7.61 13.14
C PRO A 56 1.10 7.47 12.23
N THR A 57 0.53 8.60 11.82
CA THR A 57 -0.63 8.65 10.92
C THR A 57 -0.36 7.94 9.58
N GLU A 58 0.88 8.02 9.09
CA GLU A 58 1.32 7.35 7.86
C GLU A 58 1.27 5.82 7.97
N ASP A 59 1.73 5.26 9.09
CA ASP A 59 1.71 3.80 9.32
C ASP A 59 0.25 3.32 9.50
N ILE A 60 -0.60 4.09 10.20
CA ILE A 60 -2.04 3.81 10.34
C ILE A 60 -2.72 3.77 8.96
N LEU A 61 -2.46 4.78 8.12
CA LEU A 61 -2.97 4.85 6.75
C LEU A 61 -2.48 3.66 5.91
N GLU A 62 -1.22 3.26 6.08
CA GLU A 62 -0.64 2.12 5.38
C GLU A 62 -1.35 0.81 5.76
N PHE A 63 -1.65 0.59 7.04
CA PHE A 63 -2.40 -0.58 7.49
C PHE A 63 -3.80 -0.67 6.86
N ILE A 64 -4.48 0.46 6.70
CA ILE A 64 -5.79 0.54 6.03
C ILE A 64 -5.66 0.32 4.53
N ARG A 65 -4.66 0.91 3.87
CA ARG A 65 -4.37 0.70 2.43
C ARG A 65 -3.99 -0.74 2.11
N GLN A 66 -3.24 -1.41 2.99
CA GLN A 66 -2.93 -2.84 2.87
C GLN A 66 -4.16 -3.73 3.10
N GLY A 67 -5.28 -3.17 3.58
CA GLY A 67 -6.49 -3.94 3.88
C GLY A 67 -6.40 -4.74 5.18
N ARG A 68 -5.38 -4.48 6.00
CA ARG A 68 -5.15 -5.18 7.27
C ARG A 68 -6.00 -4.62 8.42
N LEU A 69 -6.39 -3.35 8.32
CA LEU A 69 -7.33 -2.69 9.22
C LEU A 69 -8.52 -2.08 8.45
N LYS A 70 -9.65 -1.93 9.15
CA LYS A 70 -10.83 -1.22 8.66
C LYS A 70 -11.28 -0.26 9.75
N SER A 71 -11.38 1.03 9.42
CA SER A 71 -12.06 2.03 10.25
C SER A 71 -13.33 2.46 9.53
N GLN A 72 -14.37 2.85 10.28
CA GLN A 72 -15.63 3.33 9.71
C GLN A 72 -15.54 4.79 9.26
N SER A 73 -14.65 5.59 9.86
CA SER A 73 -14.49 7.02 9.54
C SER A 73 -13.41 7.27 8.48
N VAL A 74 -12.48 6.33 8.30
CA VAL A 74 -11.37 6.47 7.36
C VAL A 74 -11.67 5.70 6.08
N GLN A 75 -11.62 6.39 4.95
CA GLN A 75 -11.79 5.78 3.63
C GLN A 75 -10.53 6.01 2.79
N VAL A 76 -10.17 5.00 2.00
CA VAL A 76 -9.11 5.09 1.01
C VAL A 76 -9.71 5.02 -0.39
N HIS A 77 -8.96 5.40 -1.41
CA HIS A 77 -9.45 5.42 -2.79
C HIS A 77 -8.88 4.24 -3.56
N CYS A 78 -9.73 3.60 -4.36
CA CYS A 78 -9.33 2.56 -5.29
C CYS A 78 -8.26 3.09 -6.26
N GLN A 79 -7.13 2.40 -6.40
CA GLN A 79 -6.05 2.84 -7.30
C GLN A 79 -6.42 2.75 -8.79
N ILE A 80 -7.49 2.03 -9.13
CA ILE A 80 -7.90 1.77 -10.52
C ILE A 80 -9.02 2.73 -10.94
N CYS A 81 -10.11 2.79 -10.17
CA CYS A 81 -11.29 3.59 -10.51
C CYS A 81 -11.51 4.81 -9.60
N ARG A 82 -10.65 5.02 -8.60
CA ARG A 82 -10.74 6.11 -7.60
C ARG A 82 -12.00 6.12 -6.74
N ALA A 83 -12.86 5.09 -6.81
CA ALA A 83 -14.00 4.96 -5.90
C ALA A 83 -13.54 4.87 -4.44
N PRO A 84 -14.28 5.47 -3.48
CA PRO A 84 -13.99 5.33 -2.06
C PRO A 84 -14.21 3.88 -1.62
N ILE A 85 -13.28 3.35 -0.84
CA ILE A 85 -13.30 2.00 -0.30
C ILE A 85 -12.93 2.02 1.19
N PRO A 86 -13.51 1.12 2.01
CA PRO A 86 -13.25 1.11 3.44
C PRO A 86 -11.81 0.69 3.78
N ALA A 87 -11.20 -0.15 2.94
CA ALA A 87 -9.81 -0.58 3.07
C ALA A 87 -9.32 -1.27 1.78
N GLY A 88 -8.00 -1.34 1.62
CA GLY A 88 -7.34 -2.04 0.50
C GLY A 88 -6.88 -1.13 -0.64
N LEU A 89 -6.24 -1.74 -1.65
CA LEU A 89 -5.70 -1.04 -2.84
C LEU A 89 -6.71 -0.88 -3.98
N ALA A 90 -7.69 -1.80 -4.08
CA ALA A 90 -8.65 -1.83 -5.18
C ALA A 90 -10.01 -2.28 -4.65
N CYS A 91 -11.09 -1.70 -5.19
CA CYS A 91 -12.46 -2.11 -4.87
C CYS A 91 -12.76 -3.52 -5.40
N ASP A 92 -13.80 -4.15 -4.86
CA ASP A 92 -14.18 -5.52 -5.22
C ASP A 92 -14.53 -5.66 -6.71
N GLU A 93 -15.10 -4.62 -7.32
CA GLU A 93 -15.38 -4.62 -8.75
C GLU A 93 -14.10 -4.66 -9.58
N CYS A 94 -13.13 -3.79 -9.29
CA CYS A 94 -11.85 -3.80 -9.99
C CYS A 94 -11.07 -5.10 -9.77
N ARG A 95 -11.11 -5.67 -8.55
CA ARG A 95 -10.51 -6.98 -8.27
C ARG A 95 -11.15 -8.09 -9.10
N LYS A 96 -12.47 -8.08 -9.25
CA LYS A 96 -13.20 -9.05 -10.09
C LYS A 96 -12.85 -8.89 -11.57
N ARG A 97 -12.74 -7.65 -12.08
CA ARG A 97 -12.32 -7.37 -13.46
C ARG A 97 -10.91 -7.90 -13.73
N LEU A 98 -9.95 -7.64 -12.83
CA LEU A 98 -8.58 -8.13 -12.95
C LEU A 98 -8.48 -9.66 -12.97
N ARG A 99 -9.26 -10.36 -12.13
CA ARG A 99 -9.32 -11.84 -12.12
C ARG A 99 -9.89 -12.44 -13.41
N ARG A 100 -10.67 -11.67 -14.17
CA ARG A 100 -11.30 -12.12 -15.43
C ARG A 100 -10.42 -11.89 -16.66
N VAL A 101 -9.33 -11.13 -16.53
CA VAL A 101 -8.33 -11.03 -17.60
C VAL A 101 -7.41 -12.25 -17.46
N PRO A 102 -7.42 -13.21 -18.41
CA PRO A 102 -6.45 -14.30 -18.38
C PRO A 102 -5.04 -13.72 -18.44
N ALA A 103 -4.16 -14.19 -17.55
CA ALA A 103 -2.75 -13.81 -17.51
C ALA A 103 -2.05 -14.41 -18.74
N GLY A 104 -2.22 -13.81 -19.92
CA GLY A 104 -1.81 -14.49 -21.14
C GLY A 104 -1.76 -13.70 -22.44
N GLU A 105 -2.02 -12.38 -22.44
CA GLU A 105 -1.83 -11.59 -23.66
C GLU A 105 -0.75 -10.53 -23.44
N ARG A 106 0.49 -10.95 -23.73
CA ARG A 106 1.54 -10.00 -24.12
C ARG A 106 1.11 -9.40 -25.45
N VAL A 107 0.46 -8.25 -25.42
CA VAL A 107 0.31 -7.42 -26.62
C VAL A 107 1.68 -6.80 -26.90
N TYR A 108 2.55 -7.56 -27.55
CA TYR A 108 3.67 -6.98 -28.29
C TYR A 108 3.17 -6.68 -29.71
N SER A 109 2.64 -5.48 -29.88
CA SER A 109 2.37 -4.89 -31.20
C SER A 109 2.75 -3.41 -31.16
N MET A 110 4.05 -3.13 -31.01
CA MET A 110 4.63 -1.95 -31.64
C MET A 110 5.15 -2.41 -32.99
N GLU A 111 4.36 -2.21 -34.04
CA GLU A 111 4.91 -2.24 -35.39
C GLU A 111 5.89 -1.06 -35.52
N PRO A 112 7.13 -1.28 -36.01
CA PRO A 112 8.01 -0.17 -36.33
C PRO A 112 7.44 0.52 -37.58
N SER A 113 6.91 1.74 -37.42
CA SER A 113 6.60 2.60 -38.54
C SER A 113 7.92 3.05 -39.20
N THR A 114 8.42 2.23 -40.12
CA THR A 114 9.26 2.68 -41.23
C THR A 114 8.45 3.69 -42.05
N GLY A 115 8.97 4.91 -42.21
CA GLY A 115 8.29 5.95 -42.98
C GLY A 115 9.07 7.26 -43.02
N GLU A 116 10.20 7.27 -43.73
CA GLU A 116 10.84 8.47 -44.25
C GLU A 116 9.86 9.38 -45.00
N LYS A 117 10.03 10.71 -44.87
CA LYS A 117 10.20 11.63 -46.02
C LYS A 117 10.66 13.03 -45.58
N PRO A 118 11.33 13.78 -46.49
CA PRO A 118 12.32 14.81 -46.17
C PRO A 118 11.67 16.17 -45.89
N ARG A 119 12.31 16.96 -45.01
CA ARG A 119 11.99 18.37 -44.85
C ARG A 119 13.06 19.21 -45.54
N LYS A 120 12.64 19.89 -46.61
CA LYS A 120 13.41 20.89 -47.35
C LYS A 120 13.79 22.05 -46.44
N LEU A 121 15.05 22.47 -46.47
CA LEU A 121 15.46 23.87 -46.58
C LEU A 121 16.87 23.96 -47.17
#